data_AF-A0A7S1NXX8-F1
#
_entry.id   AF-A0A7S1NXX8-F1
#
_cell.length_a   1.000
_cell.length_b   1.000
_cell.length_c   1.000
_cell.angle_alpha   90.00
_cell.angle_beta   90.00
_cell.angle_gamma   90.00
#
_symmetry.space_group_name_H-M   'P 1'
#
loop_
_entity.id
_entity.type
_entity.pdbx_description
1 polymer ?
#
loop_
_entity_poly.entity_id
_entity_poly.type
_entity_poly.pdbx_seq_one_letter_code
_entity_poly.pdbx_strand_id
1 'polypeptide(L)'
;AALSRLRGVVEQEAKDVQLYAEQVRVITDDAQSDLDEIMGDYERAERAVDRLDRKDIQELKSFQNPPSTVRLVVECVCMLLGYKEDWSTARQIMGDVNFVRRIFDYDKDHVPERLLQKLQTYLDDPQFDPQAVERQSQAAKSLCLWCRAIHHYAHVLKRVQP
;
A
#
# COMPACT_ATOMS: atom_id res chain seq x y z
N ALA A 1 56.26 24.28 -4.73
CA ALA A 1 55.35 24.52 -5.87
C ALA A 1 54.45 23.31 -6.17
N ALA A 2 54.98 22.10 -6.39
CA ALA A 2 54.18 20.91 -6.71
C ALA A 2 53.30 20.41 -5.54
N LEU A 3 53.85 20.33 -4.32
CA LEU A 3 53.13 19.93 -3.10
C LEU A 3 51.94 20.84 -2.77
N SER A 4 52.09 22.16 -2.96
CA SER A 4 51.02 23.13 -2.73
C SER A 4 49.86 22.98 -3.72
N ARG A 5 50.14 22.60 -4.98
CA ARG A 5 49.11 22.32 -5.98
C ARG A 5 48.37 21.03 -5.69
N LEU A 6 49.07 19.97 -5.30
CA LEU A 6 48.47 18.69 -4.92
C LEU A 6 47.56 18.82 -3.68
N ARG A 7 48.00 19.58 -2.67
CA ARG A 7 47.19 19.85 -1.48
C ARG A 7 45.90 20.62 -1.82
N GLY A 8 45.97 21.60 -2.73
CA GLY A 8 44.79 22.33 -3.20
C GLY A 8 43.79 21.43 -3.93
N VAL A 9 44.25 20.50 -4.77
CA VAL A 9 43.38 19.52 -5.44
C VAL A 9 42.69 18.60 -4.44
N VAL A 10 43.44 18.06 -3.46
CA VAL A 10 42.87 17.19 -2.41
C VAL A 10 41.85 17.93 -1.53
N GLU A 11 42.10 19.19 -1.18
CA GLU A 11 41.15 20.03 -0.44
C GLU A 11 39.89 20.37 -1.26
N GLN A 12 40.00 20.47 -2.59
CA GLN A 12 38.87 20.68 -3.48
C GLN A 12 38.01 19.40 -3.59
N GLU A 13 38.66 18.26 -3.88
CA GLU A 13 37.99 16.97 -4.00
C GLU A 13 37.32 16.55 -2.68
N ALA A 14 37.95 16.82 -1.53
CA ALA A 14 37.34 16.56 -0.23
C ALA A 14 36.05 17.37 0.00
N LYS A 15 35.98 18.63 -0.48
CA LYS A 15 34.78 19.46 -0.39
C LYS A 15 33.68 18.96 -1.32
N ASP A 16 34.03 18.57 -2.54
CA ASP A 16 33.06 18.04 -3.50
C ASP A 16 32.47 16.73 -2.98
N VAL A 17 33.30 15.82 -2.47
CA VAL A 17 32.84 14.56 -1.84
C VAL A 17 31.95 14.84 -0.62
N GLN A 18 32.26 15.85 0.21
CA GLN A 18 31.41 16.23 1.34
C GLN A 18 30.05 16.80 0.90
N LEU A 19 30.01 17.62 -0.15
CA LEU A 19 28.76 18.16 -0.70
C LEU A 19 27.89 17.04 -1.28
N TYR A 20 28.48 16.12 -2.03
CA TYR A 20 27.77 14.95 -2.54
C TYR A 20 27.28 14.04 -1.40
N ALA A 21 28.10 13.78 -0.39
CA ALA A 21 27.70 13.00 0.78
C ALA A 21 26.52 13.62 1.54
N GLU A 22 26.50 14.95 1.69
CA GLU A 22 25.39 15.64 2.35
C GLU A 22 24.12 15.62 1.50
N GLN A 23 24.22 15.82 0.18
CA GLN A 23 23.07 15.69 -0.73
C GLN A 23 22.48 14.29 -0.70
N VAL A 24 23.32 13.26 -0.71
CA VAL A 24 22.88 11.86 -0.59
C VAL A 24 22.23 11.62 0.76
N ARG A 25 22.79 12.15 1.87
CA ARG A 25 22.19 12.02 3.21
C ARG A 25 20.80 12.65 3.27
N VAL A 26 20.63 13.87 2.77
CA VAL A 26 19.31 14.55 2.76
C VAL A 26 18.29 13.72 1.98
N ILE A 27 18.64 13.23 0.79
CA ILE A 27 17.75 12.37 -0.02
C ILE A 27 17.40 11.06 0.71
N THR A 28 18.35 10.50 1.46
CA THR A 28 18.17 9.24 2.20
C THR A 28 17.28 9.45 3.44
N ASP A 29 17.49 10.55 4.17
CA ASP A 29 16.72 10.89 5.38
C ASP A 29 15.26 11.23 5.02
N ASP A 30 15.03 11.98 3.93
CA ASP A 30 13.68 12.30 3.45
C ASP A 30 12.92 11.04 3.00
N ALA A 31 13.59 10.15 2.25
CA ALA A 31 13.00 8.88 1.82
C ALA A 31 12.66 7.95 2.99
N GLN A 32 13.47 7.97 4.05
CA GLN A 32 13.23 7.18 5.25
C GLN A 32 12.05 7.74 6.06
N SER A 33 11.91 9.06 6.15
CA SER A 33 10.78 9.70 6.84
C SER A 33 9.45 9.38 6.13
N ASP A 34 9.42 9.42 4.80
CA ASP A 34 8.24 9.05 4.02
C ASP A 34 7.83 7.59 4.28
N LEU A 35 8.79 6.68 4.35
CA LEU A 35 8.53 5.26 4.68
C LEU A 35 7.94 5.08 6.07
N ASP A 36 8.48 5.78 7.07
CA ASP A 36 8.04 5.64 8.47
C ASP A 36 6.59 6.10 8.65
N GLU A 37 6.19 7.21 8.01
CA GLU A 37 4.79 7.68 8.03
C GLU A 37 3.86 6.65 7.37
N ILE A 38 4.25 6.09 6.23
CA ILE A 38 3.42 5.16 5.46
C ILE A 38 3.31 3.82 6.19
N MET A 39 4.36 3.38 6.86
CA MET A 39 4.32 2.20 7.73
C MET A 39 3.25 2.36 8.82
N GLY A 40 3.16 3.53 9.44
CA GLY A 40 2.14 3.80 10.46
C GLY A 40 0.71 3.64 9.93
N ASP A 41 0.44 4.14 8.73
CA ASP A 41 -0.87 4.00 8.09
C ASP A 41 -1.14 2.56 7.64
N TYR A 42 -0.13 1.87 7.13
CA TYR A 42 -0.23 0.47 6.76
C TYR A 42 -0.60 -0.42 7.94
N GLU A 43 0.13 -0.31 9.05
CA GLU A 43 -0.17 -1.10 10.25
C GLU A 43 -1.57 -0.78 10.81
N ARG A 44 -2.04 0.46 10.70
CA ARG A 44 -3.42 0.82 11.11
C ARG A 44 -4.44 0.09 10.25
N ALA A 45 -4.23 0.03 8.95
CA ALA A 45 -5.12 -0.68 8.04
C ALA A 45 -5.07 -2.20 8.25
N GLU A 46 -3.88 -2.77 8.44
CA GLU A 46 -3.67 -4.18 8.75
C GLU A 46 -4.38 -4.58 10.06
N ARG A 47 -4.23 -3.80 11.13
CA ARG A 47 -4.96 -4.01 12.39
C ARG A 47 -6.48 -3.88 12.24
N ALA A 48 -6.96 -3.03 11.32
CA ALA A 48 -8.39 -2.90 11.06
C ALA A 48 -8.96 -4.14 10.36
N VAL A 49 -8.17 -4.78 9.49
CA VAL A 49 -8.52 -6.05 8.84
C VAL A 49 -8.44 -7.22 9.82
N ASP A 50 -7.41 -7.28 10.66
CA ASP A 50 -7.26 -8.34 11.68
C ASP A 50 -8.42 -8.39 12.68
N ARG A 51 -9.05 -7.24 12.93
CA ARG A 51 -10.24 -7.12 13.79
C ARG A 51 -11.54 -7.60 13.13
N LEU A 52 -11.55 -7.88 11.82
CA LEU A 52 -12.74 -8.36 11.13
C LEU A 52 -13.13 -9.73 11.68
N ASP A 53 -14.35 -9.82 12.20
CA ASP A 53 -14.87 -11.06 12.75
C ASP A 53 -15.74 -11.83 11.72
N ARG A 54 -16.19 -13.01 12.10
CA ARG A 54 -17.05 -13.84 11.22
C ARG A 54 -18.37 -13.14 10.87
N LYS A 55 -18.91 -12.30 11.75
CA LYS A 55 -20.18 -11.59 11.52
C LYS A 55 -19.98 -10.49 10.47
N ASP A 56 -18.89 -9.75 10.55
CA ASP A 56 -18.52 -8.72 9.57
C ASP A 56 -18.43 -9.32 8.16
N ILE A 57 -17.73 -10.45 8.03
CA ILE A 57 -17.61 -11.16 6.74
C ILE A 57 -18.96 -11.72 6.28
N GLN A 58 -19.78 -12.20 7.21
CA GLN A 58 -21.11 -12.71 6.88
C GLN A 58 -22.07 -11.60 6.43
N GLU A 59 -21.96 -10.40 7.00
CA GLU A 59 -22.67 -9.19 6.56
C GLU A 59 -22.30 -8.87 5.12
N LEU A 60 -21.00 -8.77 4.81
CA LEU A 60 -20.53 -8.52 3.45
C LEU A 60 -21.07 -9.56 2.46
N LYS A 61 -21.09 -10.85 2.82
CA LYS A 61 -21.61 -11.92 1.94
C LYS A 61 -23.13 -11.95 1.80
N SER A 62 -23.85 -11.26 2.67
CA SER A 62 -25.32 -11.28 2.70
C SER A 62 -25.95 -10.41 1.62
N PHE A 63 -25.19 -9.47 1.05
CA PHE A 63 -25.65 -8.65 -0.07
C PHE A 63 -26.02 -9.53 -1.28
N GLN A 64 -27.31 -9.60 -1.60
CA GLN A 64 -27.78 -10.26 -2.82
C GLN A 64 -27.35 -9.46 -4.07
N ASN A 65 -27.50 -8.13 -3.99
CA ASN A 65 -27.04 -7.17 -4.98
C ASN A 65 -26.17 -6.14 -4.25
N PRO A 66 -24.83 -6.30 -4.19
CA PRO A 66 -23.99 -5.39 -3.44
C PRO A 66 -24.02 -3.98 -4.04
N PRO A 67 -24.02 -2.93 -3.20
CA PRO A 67 -23.76 -1.55 -3.64
C PRO A 67 -22.48 -1.48 -4.46
N SER A 68 -22.40 -0.56 -5.43
CA SER A 68 -21.22 -0.43 -6.30
C SER A 68 -19.95 -0.18 -5.49
N THR A 69 -20.02 0.63 -4.43
CA THR A 69 -18.89 0.91 -3.53
C THR A 69 -18.37 -0.36 -2.86
N VAL A 70 -19.24 -1.20 -2.29
CA VAL A 70 -18.86 -2.48 -1.66
C VAL A 70 -18.32 -3.46 -2.70
N ARG A 71 -18.95 -3.52 -3.88
CA ARG A 71 -18.51 -4.38 -4.99
C ARG A 71 -17.08 -4.06 -5.41
N LEU A 72 -16.78 -2.78 -5.67
CA LEU A 72 -15.44 -2.33 -6.06
C LEU A 72 -14.38 -2.69 -5.02
N VAL A 73 -14.69 -2.53 -3.73
CA VAL A 73 -13.78 -2.90 -2.64
C VAL A 73 -13.47 -4.38 -2.66
N VAL A 74 -14.47 -5.25 -2.73
CA VAL A 74 -14.21 -6.70 -2.70
C VAL A 74 -13.56 -7.21 -3.99
N GLU A 75 -13.86 -6.59 -5.13
CA GLU A 75 -13.21 -6.91 -6.42
C GLU A 75 -11.72 -6.53 -6.39
N CYS A 76 -11.41 -5.36 -5.82
CA CYS A 76 -10.04 -4.92 -5.59
C CYS A 76 -9.26 -5.89 -4.66
N VAL A 77 -9.88 -6.37 -3.58
CA VAL A 77 -9.27 -7.40 -2.71
C VAL A 77 -9.06 -8.71 -3.49
N CYS A 78 -10.02 -9.14 -4.30
CA CYS A 78 -9.86 -10.35 -5.13
C CYS A 78 -8.68 -10.21 -6.10
N MET A 79 -8.57 -9.05 -6.76
CA MET A 79 -7.48 -8.73 -7.67
C MET A 79 -6.12 -8.82 -6.98
N LEU A 80 -5.98 -8.22 -5.79
CA LEU A 80 -4.73 -8.27 -5.02
C LEU A 80 -4.36 -9.70 -4.62
N LEU A 81 -5.35 -10.51 -4.24
CA LEU A 81 -5.16 -11.92 -3.92
C LEU A 81 -5.02 -12.84 -5.15
N GLY A 82 -5.00 -12.29 -6.37
CA GLY A 82 -4.80 -13.06 -7.61
C GLY A 82 -6.03 -13.81 -8.11
N TYR A 83 -7.22 -13.44 -7.65
CA TYR A 83 -8.49 -14.01 -8.08
C TYR A 83 -9.20 -13.13 -9.11
N LYS A 84 -10.22 -13.70 -9.75
CA LYS A 84 -11.05 -12.98 -10.70
C LYS A 84 -11.90 -11.91 -10.01
N GLU A 85 -11.95 -10.73 -10.61
CA GLU A 85 -12.73 -9.57 -10.16
C GLU A 85 -14.21 -9.72 -10.54
N ASP A 86 -14.92 -10.59 -9.83
CA ASP A 86 -16.37 -10.63 -9.92
C ASP A 86 -16.98 -10.98 -8.57
N TRP A 87 -18.23 -10.56 -8.37
CA TRP A 87 -18.94 -10.78 -7.12
C TRP A 87 -19.06 -12.25 -6.72
N SER A 88 -19.21 -13.16 -7.68
CA SER A 88 -19.35 -14.59 -7.37
C SER A 88 -18.07 -15.17 -6.77
N THR A 89 -16.93 -14.79 -7.36
CA THR A 89 -15.59 -15.12 -6.88
C THR A 89 -15.33 -14.48 -5.51
N ALA A 90 -15.64 -13.19 -5.36
CA ALA A 90 -15.50 -12.47 -4.09
C ALA A 90 -16.29 -13.12 -2.95
N ARG A 91 -17.55 -13.47 -3.21
CA ARG A 91 -18.42 -14.11 -2.22
C ARG A 91 -17.92 -15.49 -1.81
N GLN A 92 -17.32 -16.24 -2.73
CA GLN A 92 -16.69 -17.52 -2.44
C GLN A 92 -15.45 -17.34 -1.55
N ILE A 93 -14.56 -16.42 -1.90
CA ILE A 93 -13.30 -16.18 -1.18
C ILE A 93 -13.56 -15.65 0.22
N MET A 94 -14.49 -14.71 0.38
CA MET A 94 -14.94 -14.26 1.71
C MET A 94 -15.53 -15.40 2.54
N GLY A 95 -15.97 -16.50 1.92
CA GLY A 95 -16.44 -17.69 2.63
C GLY A 95 -15.33 -18.57 3.21
N ASP A 96 -14.09 -18.38 2.78
CA ASP A 96 -12.94 -19.12 3.27
C ASP A 96 -12.61 -18.69 4.71
N VAL A 97 -12.42 -19.67 5.60
CA VAL A 97 -12.03 -19.41 6.99
C VAL A 97 -10.67 -18.74 7.11
N ASN A 98 -9.84 -18.85 6.07
CA ASN A 98 -8.52 -18.22 6.00
C ASN A 98 -8.55 -16.86 5.28
N PHE A 99 -9.72 -16.34 4.90
CA PHE A 99 -9.82 -15.10 4.12
C PHE A 99 -9.08 -13.93 4.79
N VAL A 100 -9.43 -13.62 6.05
CA VAL A 100 -8.80 -12.53 6.81
C VAL A 100 -7.30 -12.78 6.96
N ARG A 101 -6.91 -14.02 7.25
CA ARG A 101 -5.50 -14.40 7.36
C ARG A 101 -4.72 -14.17 6.07
N ARG A 102 -5.29 -14.47 4.89
CA ARG A 102 -4.63 -14.21 3.59
C ARG A 102 -4.41 -12.71 3.33
N ILE A 103 -5.29 -11.86 3.84
CA ILE A 103 -5.16 -10.40 3.71
C ILE A 103 -4.08 -9.89 4.66
N PHE A 104 -4.05 -10.41 5.89
CA PHE A 104 -3.04 -10.09 6.89
C PHE A 104 -1.64 -10.57 6.46
N ASP A 105 -1.51 -11.83 6.06
CA ASP A 105 -0.25 -12.44 5.61
C ASP A 105 0.16 -12.01 4.16
N TYR A 106 -0.47 -10.97 3.60
CA TYR A 106 -0.23 -10.56 2.21
C TYR A 106 1.18 -9.98 2.01
N ASP A 107 1.86 -10.45 0.97
CA ASP A 107 3.22 -10.00 0.61
C ASP A 107 3.19 -8.62 -0.08
N LYS A 108 3.11 -7.58 0.75
CA LYS A 108 3.11 -6.17 0.34
C LYS A 108 4.45 -5.70 -0.24
N ASP A 109 5.55 -6.43 0.00
CA ASP A 109 6.89 -6.03 -0.42
C ASP A 109 7.16 -6.42 -1.89
N HIS A 110 6.43 -7.42 -2.40
CA HIS A 110 6.61 -7.96 -3.76
C HIS A 110 5.40 -7.75 -4.67
N VAL A 111 4.69 -6.61 -4.56
CA VAL A 111 3.54 -6.32 -5.42
C VAL A 111 3.97 -6.01 -6.87
N PRO A 112 3.55 -6.80 -7.87
CA PRO A 112 3.91 -6.58 -9.27
C PRO A 112 3.41 -5.23 -9.79
N GLU A 113 4.21 -4.58 -10.65
CA GLU A 113 3.86 -3.28 -11.26
C GLU A 113 2.49 -3.28 -11.96
N ARG A 114 2.16 -4.38 -12.65
CA ARG A 114 0.85 -4.54 -13.31
C ARG A 114 -0.31 -4.49 -12.32
N LEU A 115 -0.14 -5.05 -11.13
CA LEU A 115 -1.18 -4.98 -10.08
C LEU A 115 -1.26 -3.57 -9.49
N LEU A 116 -0.13 -2.87 -9.30
CA LEU A 116 -0.15 -1.48 -8.83
C LEU A 116 -0.87 -0.54 -9.79
N GLN A 117 -0.57 -0.63 -11.09
CA GLN A 117 -1.25 0.17 -12.10
C GLN A 117 -2.75 -0.09 -12.11
N LYS A 118 -3.15 -1.36 -11.92
CA LYS A 118 -4.55 -1.73 -11.82
C LYS A 118 -5.19 -1.22 -10.53
N LEU A 119 -4.48 -1.31 -9.42
CA LEU A 119 -4.90 -0.79 -8.12
C LEU A 119 -5.12 0.74 -8.18
N GLN A 120 -4.26 1.47 -8.88
CA GLN A 120 -4.42 2.90 -9.14
C GLN A 120 -5.77 3.21 -9.82
N THR A 121 -6.22 2.38 -10.78
CA THR A 121 -7.52 2.60 -11.42
C THR A 121 -8.71 2.47 -10.46
N TYR A 122 -8.59 1.63 -9.43
CA TYR A 122 -9.60 1.57 -8.36
C TYR A 122 -9.52 2.82 -7.48
N LEU A 123 -8.31 3.27 -7.14
CA LEU A 123 -8.08 4.43 -6.26
C LEU A 123 -8.54 5.76 -6.86
N ASP A 124 -8.48 5.88 -8.19
CA ASP A 124 -8.98 7.04 -8.93
C ASP A 124 -10.51 7.07 -9.01
N ASP A 125 -11.20 5.96 -8.72
CA ASP A 125 -12.66 5.91 -8.69
C ASP A 125 -13.19 6.59 -7.41
N PRO A 126 -14.02 7.65 -7.51
CA PRO A 126 -14.60 8.32 -6.35
C PRO A 126 -15.51 7.41 -5.50
N GLN A 127 -15.96 6.28 -6.02
CA GLN A 127 -16.70 5.26 -5.27
C GLN A 127 -15.78 4.41 -4.39
N PHE A 128 -14.47 4.40 -4.63
CA PHE A 128 -13.44 3.75 -3.82
C PHE A 128 -12.88 4.69 -2.74
N ASP A 129 -13.79 5.42 -2.10
CA ASP A 129 -13.47 6.31 -1.00
C ASP A 129 -13.86 5.67 0.35
N PRO A 130 -12.96 5.62 1.35
CA PRO A 130 -13.26 5.03 2.65
C PRO A 130 -14.48 5.62 3.36
N GLN A 131 -14.76 6.92 3.20
CA GLN A 131 -15.94 7.56 3.82
C GLN A 131 -17.23 7.21 3.07
N ALA A 132 -17.18 7.10 1.74
CA ALA A 132 -18.30 6.63 0.94
C ALA A 132 -18.65 5.16 1.24
N VAL A 133 -17.63 4.32 1.42
CA VAL A 133 -17.76 2.89 1.74
C VAL A 133 -18.29 2.68 3.17
N GLU A 134 -17.83 3.49 4.14
CA GLU A 134 -18.28 3.43 5.53
C GLU A 134 -19.81 3.52 5.69
N ARG A 135 -20.46 4.33 4.83
CA ARG A 135 -21.92 4.47 4.82
C ARG A 135 -22.65 3.17 4.47
N GLN A 136 -21.97 2.23 3.83
CA GLN A 136 -22.54 0.95 3.42
C GLN A 136 -22.13 -0.19 4.35
N SER A 137 -20.86 -0.25 4.75
CA SER A 137 -20.37 -1.26 5.69
C SER A 137 -19.03 -0.85 6.30
N GLN A 138 -18.93 -1.00 7.62
CA GLN A 138 -17.68 -0.80 8.35
C GLN A 138 -16.60 -1.81 7.93
N ALA A 139 -17.00 -3.05 7.66
CA ALA A 139 -16.09 -4.09 7.22
C ALA A 139 -15.49 -3.77 5.84
N ALA A 140 -16.33 -3.27 4.92
CA ALA A 140 -15.86 -2.81 3.61
C ALA A 140 -14.92 -1.61 3.74
N LYS A 141 -15.14 -0.69 4.69
CA LYS A 141 -14.20 0.42 4.95
C LYS A 141 -12.82 -0.10 5.35
N SER A 142 -12.73 -1.06 6.26
CA SER A 142 -11.44 -1.65 6.67
C SER A 142 -10.69 -2.25 5.49
N LEU A 143 -11.39 -2.99 4.62
CA LEU A 143 -10.81 -3.55 3.40
C LEU A 143 -10.37 -2.47 2.41
N CYS A 144 -11.15 -1.40 2.24
CA CYS A 144 -10.81 -0.28 1.37
C CYS A 144 -9.53 0.44 1.85
N LEU A 145 -9.42 0.70 3.15
CA LEU A 145 -8.23 1.28 3.77
C LEU A 145 -7.00 0.38 3.58
N TRP A 146 -7.17 -0.93 3.70
CA TRP A 146 -6.08 -1.88 3.47
C TRP A 146 -5.60 -1.87 2.01
N CYS A 147 -6.50 -1.90 1.02
CA CYS A 147 -6.10 -1.81 -0.39
C CYS A 147 -5.33 -0.50 -0.68
N ARG A 148 -5.80 0.63 -0.12
CA ARG A 148 -5.13 1.94 -0.19
C ARG A 148 -3.73 1.89 0.42
N ALA A 149 -3.60 1.29 1.60
CA ALA A 149 -2.33 1.19 2.29
C ALA A 149 -1.33 0.31 1.54
N ILE A 150 -1.78 -0.81 0.95
CA ILE A 150 -0.95 -1.66 0.09
C ILE A 150 -0.38 -0.88 -1.10
N HIS A 151 -1.23 -0.09 -1.77
CA HIS A 151 -0.77 0.75 -2.88
C HIS A 151 0.31 1.73 -2.43
N HIS A 152 0.02 2.46 -1.35
CA HIS A 152 0.90 3.52 -0.86
C HIS A 152 2.25 2.95 -0.41
N TYR A 153 2.23 1.87 0.36
CA TYR A 153 3.42 1.16 0.81
C TYR A 153 4.28 0.70 -0.36
N ALA A 154 3.69 -0.05 -1.30
CA ALA A 154 4.43 -0.58 -2.45
C ALA A 154 4.97 0.53 -3.36
N HIS A 155 4.26 1.65 -3.48
CA HIS A 155 4.72 2.80 -4.26
C HIS A 155 5.93 3.49 -3.62
N VAL A 156 5.90 3.73 -2.29
CA VAL A 156 7.02 4.35 -1.58
C VAL A 156 8.21 3.39 -1.50
N LEU A 157 7.99 2.10 -1.22
CA LEU A 157 9.05 1.09 -1.18
C LEU A 157 9.87 1.07 -2.48
N LYS A 158 9.21 1.16 -3.64
CA LYS A 158 9.86 1.25 -4.95
C LYS A 158 10.63 2.55 -5.19
N ARG A 159 10.29 3.64 -4.51
CA ARG A 159 11.06 4.90 -4.59
C ARG A 159 12.31 4.83 -3.71
N VAL A 160 12.25 4.09 -2.61
CA VAL A 160 13.38 3.94 -1.67
C VAL A 160 14.32 2.80 -2.05
N GLN A 161 13.85 1.76 -2.75
CA GLN A 161 14.69 0.74 -3.38
C GLN A 161 14.98 1.13 -4.84
N PRO A 162 16.07 1.87 -5.13
CA PRO A 162 16.47 2.23 -6.49
C PRO A 162 16.90 1.03 -7.35
#